data_AF-A0A167H5G2-F1
#
_entry.id   AF-A0A167H5G2-F1
#
_cell.length_a   1.000
_cell.length_b   1.000
_cell.length_c   1.000
_cell.angle_alpha   90.00
_cell.angle_beta   90.00
_cell.angle_gamma   90.00
#
_symmetry.space_group_name_H-M   'P 1'
#
loop_
_entity.id
_entity.type
_entity.pdbx_description
1 polymer ?
#
loop_
_entity_poly.entity_id
_entity_poly.type
_entity_poly.pdbx_seq_one_letter_code
_entity_poly.pdbx_strand_id
1 'polypeptide(L)'
;MKKIVLSLITLMIMAPAVAQKRVSDSIPSPSANNTNTPAHQIADSTFTIVDQPLDVYKGVYKDSLPYSGYFKMGSTDFFWVDFYAQGRKTVQYSFDFLEDIMIEEKNGYVQGRKKILDLKSTFRDNKIINGYTHTILPKAIVTKKHISGDLYEAVVDVFDIHYYNRITIRKNNKTVLIKNLKDSLSSLRIAPQHGILNISLNIDEERIAGNHRNDCKFERPKRNSLLRTYRLADREACFSVTNGINIEPYFLNFTLLEELIKQYPIKENGSVDLEAIVSLIGSKLTTDNQPISTEEEKSLASGYVVTAINGGIESGIYWTPFEKDNGMYKIFESGRMTEKGLSTLEDFQALFETYLKNNVVKMTPKK
;
A
#
# COMPACT_ATOMS: atom_id res chain seq x y z
N MET A 1 -19.37 17.21 0.70
CA MET A 1 -19.37 15.74 0.85
C MET A 1 -18.11 15.27 1.61
N LYS A 2 -17.94 15.61 2.90
CA LYS A 2 -16.68 15.43 3.66
C LYS A 2 -16.37 14.00 4.16
N LYS A 3 -17.09 12.96 3.71
CA LYS A 3 -16.99 11.60 4.30
C LYS A 3 -16.77 10.44 3.32
N ILE A 4 -16.45 10.69 2.05
CA ILE A 4 -16.20 9.62 1.06
C ILE A 4 -14.71 9.50 0.65
N VAL A 5 -13.84 10.39 1.13
CA VAL A 5 -12.37 10.36 0.86
C VAL A 5 -11.57 9.76 2.03
N LEU A 6 -12.23 9.05 2.95
CA LEU A 6 -11.57 8.38 4.07
C LEU A 6 -11.85 6.88 3.93
N SER A 7 -11.12 6.15 3.09
CA SER A 7 -11.50 4.76 2.77
C SER A 7 -10.36 3.77 2.52
N LEU A 8 -9.19 3.98 3.12
CA LEU A 8 -8.39 2.83 3.59
C LEU A 8 -8.44 2.72 5.12
N ILE A 9 -8.48 3.87 5.81
CA ILE A 9 -8.41 3.94 7.27
C ILE A 9 -9.79 3.73 7.94
N THR A 10 -10.89 4.23 7.36
CA THR A 10 -12.22 4.16 8.00
C THR A 10 -12.83 2.76 7.99
N LEU A 11 -12.44 1.88 7.06
CA LEU A 11 -12.91 0.50 7.05
C LEU A 11 -12.06 -0.44 7.91
N MET A 12 -10.88 0.00 8.37
CA MET A 12 -10.12 -0.71 9.39
C MET A 12 -10.54 -0.33 10.82
N ILE A 13 -11.17 0.84 11.02
CA ILE A 13 -11.51 1.36 12.35
C ILE A 13 -13.03 1.42 12.54
N MET A 14 -13.64 0.30 12.95
CA MET A 14 -14.94 0.33 13.65
C MET A 14 -14.89 -0.53 14.91
N ALA A 15 -14.23 -0.02 15.96
CA ALA A 15 -14.43 -0.42 17.35
C ALA A 15 -13.99 0.73 18.28
N PRO A 16 -14.61 0.90 19.47
CA PRO A 16 -14.40 2.08 20.31
C PRO A 16 -13.03 2.05 21.00
N ALA A 17 -12.36 3.21 21.01
CA ALA A 17 -11.11 3.42 21.71
C ALA A 17 -11.30 3.37 23.24
N VAL A 18 -10.59 2.47 23.91
CA VAL A 18 -10.31 2.56 25.35
C VAL A 18 -8.87 3.02 25.50
N ALA A 19 -8.68 4.15 26.17
CA ALA A 19 -7.38 4.77 26.37
C ALA A 19 -6.46 3.87 27.22
N GLN A 20 -5.32 3.45 26.66
CA GLN A 20 -4.22 2.88 27.43
C GLN A 20 -3.15 3.95 27.72
N LYS A 21 -2.74 3.95 28.98
CA LYS A 21 -1.79 4.86 29.62
C LYS A 21 -0.38 4.62 29.04
N ARG A 22 0.21 5.65 28.42
CA ARG A 22 1.62 5.63 27.99
C ARG A 22 2.53 5.46 29.21
N VAL A 23 3.30 4.37 29.23
CA VAL A 23 4.50 4.26 30.07
C VAL A 23 5.64 4.81 29.24
N SER A 24 6.23 5.91 29.71
CA SER A 24 7.40 6.54 29.12
C SER A 24 8.67 5.84 29.64
N ASP A 25 9.32 5.05 28.79
CA ASP A 25 10.68 4.61 29.06
C ASP A 25 11.65 5.66 28.51
N SER A 26 12.30 6.35 29.44
CA SER A 26 13.31 7.37 29.16
C SER A 26 14.58 6.73 28.61
N ILE A 27 14.97 7.14 27.40
CA ILE A 27 16.32 6.94 26.86
C ILE A 27 17.28 7.89 27.60
N PRO A 28 18.39 7.42 28.22
CA PRO A 28 19.37 8.31 28.81
C PRO A 28 20.19 9.02 27.71
N SER A 29 20.26 10.34 27.76
CA SER A 29 21.19 11.14 26.95
C SER A 29 22.64 10.93 27.41
N PRO A 30 23.63 10.87 26.49
CA PRO A 30 25.03 10.64 26.84
C PRO A 30 25.70 11.95 27.29
N SER A 31 26.24 11.93 28.52
CA SER A 31 27.21 12.90 29.02
C SER A 31 28.63 12.54 28.53
N ALA A 32 29.44 13.56 28.31
CA ALA A 32 30.69 13.55 27.57
C ALA A 32 31.85 12.73 28.19
N ASN A 33 32.59 12.10 27.29
CA ASN A 33 34.02 11.73 27.29
C ASN A 33 34.65 11.17 28.57
N ASN A 34 34.88 9.85 28.56
CA ASN A 34 36.00 9.24 29.26
C ASN A 34 36.58 8.10 28.40
N THR A 35 37.79 8.30 27.87
CA THR A 35 38.48 7.42 26.90
C THR A 35 39.16 6.24 27.59
N ASN A 36 38.41 5.41 28.32
CA ASN A 36 38.84 4.10 28.83
C ASN A 36 37.63 3.26 29.30
N THR A 37 36.64 3.07 28.42
CA THR A 37 35.50 2.21 28.75
C THR A 37 35.85 0.75 28.45
N PRO A 38 35.84 -0.16 29.44
CA PRO A 38 36.06 -1.58 29.18
C PRO A 38 35.00 -2.12 28.22
N ALA A 39 35.39 -3.07 27.36
CA ALA A 39 34.50 -3.69 26.39
C ALA A 39 33.28 -4.30 27.10
N HIS A 40 32.11 -3.71 26.91
CA HIS A 40 30.85 -4.17 27.50
C HIS A 40 30.33 -5.37 26.70
N GLN A 41 30.00 -6.46 27.38
CA GLN A 41 29.49 -7.68 26.76
C GLN A 41 28.00 -7.86 27.04
N ILE A 42 27.27 -8.41 26.07
CA ILE A 42 25.88 -8.83 26.21
C ILE A 42 25.72 -10.32 25.89
N ALA A 43 24.67 -10.93 26.44
CA ALA A 43 24.30 -12.31 26.21
C ALA A 43 22.77 -12.43 26.15
N ASP A 44 22.23 -13.16 25.16
CA ASP A 44 20.79 -13.38 24.98
C ASP A 44 20.52 -14.85 24.62
N SER A 45 19.48 -15.43 25.20
CA SER A 45 19.05 -16.82 24.98
C SER A 45 17.58 -16.92 24.56
N THR A 46 16.92 -15.80 24.28
CA THR A 46 15.48 -15.71 23.96
C THR A 46 15.12 -16.13 22.52
N PHE A 47 16.12 -16.47 21.70
CA PHE A 47 15.94 -16.86 20.31
C PHE A 47 16.89 -18.00 19.90
N THR A 48 16.67 -18.56 18.72
CA THR A 48 17.55 -19.54 18.08
C THR A 48 17.71 -19.20 16.61
N ILE A 49 18.95 -19.09 16.14
CA ILE A 49 19.30 -18.89 14.73
C ILE A 49 19.46 -20.27 14.10
N VAL A 50 18.64 -20.59 13.10
CA VAL A 50 18.60 -21.93 12.49
C VAL A 50 19.94 -22.32 11.86
N ASP A 51 20.58 -21.37 11.17
CA ASP A 51 21.89 -21.58 10.51
C ASP A 51 23.04 -21.85 11.49
N GLN A 52 22.91 -21.39 12.74
CA GLN A 52 23.97 -21.46 13.75
C GLN A 52 23.36 -21.54 15.15
N PRO A 53 22.80 -22.71 15.52
CA PRO A 53 22.13 -22.87 16.80
C PRO A 53 23.14 -22.80 17.95
N LEU A 54 22.89 -21.89 18.88
CA LEU A 54 23.62 -21.72 20.13
C LEU A 54 22.63 -21.61 21.30
N ASP A 55 23.07 -22.02 22.49
CA ASP A 55 22.28 -21.85 23.71
C ASP A 55 22.17 -20.37 24.12
N VAL A 56 23.27 -19.63 23.92
CA VAL A 56 23.42 -18.21 24.25
C VAL A 56 24.21 -17.51 23.17
N TYR A 57 23.67 -16.40 22.66
CA TYR A 57 24.31 -15.53 21.68
C TYR A 57 24.95 -14.35 22.38
N LYS A 58 26.22 -14.05 22.06
CA LYS A 58 27.01 -13.01 22.74
C LYS A 58 27.41 -11.89 21.78
N GLY A 59 27.49 -10.67 22.31
CA GLY A 59 27.93 -9.47 21.60
C GLY A 59 28.90 -8.64 22.44
N VAL A 60 29.81 -7.93 21.78
CA VAL A 60 30.81 -7.04 22.39
C VAL A 60 30.67 -5.64 21.82
N TYR A 61 30.47 -4.66 22.69
CA TYR A 61 30.50 -3.24 22.33
C TYR A 61 31.92 -2.70 22.39
N LYS A 62 32.23 -1.76 21.49
CA LYS A 62 33.41 -0.91 21.53
C LYS A 62 32.95 0.53 21.34
N ASP A 63 33.34 1.42 22.24
CA ASP A 63 32.91 2.83 22.23
C ASP A 63 31.37 2.98 22.18
N SER A 64 30.67 2.13 22.95
CA SER A 64 29.20 2.03 23.00
C SER A 64 28.52 1.65 21.68
N LEU A 65 29.28 1.22 20.67
CA LEU A 65 28.76 0.73 19.39
C LEU A 65 28.94 -0.79 19.26
N PRO A 66 28.00 -1.51 18.62
CA PRO A 66 28.17 -2.93 18.31
C PRO A 66 29.47 -3.18 17.54
N TYR A 67 30.34 -4.05 18.05
CA TYR A 67 31.64 -4.32 17.45
C TYR A 67 31.79 -5.75 16.94
N SER A 68 31.48 -6.75 17.77
CA SER A 68 31.62 -8.16 17.40
C SER A 68 30.53 -9.01 18.04
N GLY A 69 29.92 -9.92 17.27
CA GLY A 69 28.91 -10.83 17.77
C GLY A 69 27.47 -10.41 17.46
N TYR A 70 26.53 -10.93 18.23
CA TYR A 70 25.09 -10.84 17.98
C TYR A 70 24.41 -9.79 18.85
N PHE A 71 23.52 -9.01 18.23
CA PHE A 71 22.79 -7.92 18.88
C PHE A 71 21.32 -7.96 18.48
N LYS A 72 20.45 -8.10 19.48
CA LYS A 72 18.99 -8.04 19.29
C LYS A 72 18.56 -6.60 19.05
N MET A 73 17.74 -6.38 18.02
CA MET A 73 17.24 -5.08 17.58
C MET A 73 15.72 -5.13 17.50
N GLY A 74 15.02 -4.09 17.94
CA GLY A 74 13.55 -4.03 17.95
C GLY A 74 12.96 -4.21 19.35
N SER A 75 11.69 -4.59 19.42
CA SER A 75 10.95 -4.82 20.68
C SER A 75 10.98 -6.29 21.10
N THR A 76 10.33 -6.64 22.21
CA THR A 76 10.22 -8.03 22.65
C THR A 76 9.49 -8.90 21.62
N ASP A 77 8.43 -8.36 21.00
CA ASP A 77 7.55 -9.09 20.10
C ASP A 77 7.99 -9.00 18.64
N PHE A 78 8.61 -7.87 18.27
CA PHE A 78 9.04 -7.60 16.90
C PHE A 78 10.53 -7.26 16.88
N PHE A 79 11.37 -8.26 16.69
CA PHE A 79 12.82 -8.10 16.65
C PHE A 79 13.50 -8.85 15.52
N TRP A 80 14.75 -8.50 15.30
CA TRP A 80 15.73 -9.23 14.51
C TRP A 80 17.07 -9.22 15.24
N VAL A 81 18.04 -9.97 14.73
CA VAL A 81 19.37 -10.09 15.32
C VAL A 81 20.42 -9.73 14.29
N ASP A 82 21.14 -8.65 14.54
CA ASP A 82 22.27 -8.22 13.70
C ASP A 82 23.57 -8.87 14.19
N PHE A 83 24.39 -9.33 13.25
CA PHE A 83 25.74 -9.82 13.51
C PHE A 83 26.79 -8.82 12.99
N TYR A 84 27.69 -8.44 13.89
CA TYR A 84 28.78 -7.51 13.61
C TYR A 84 30.12 -8.24 13.59
N ALA A 85 30.97 -7.86 12.64
CA ALA A 85 32.37 -8.23 12.57
C ALA A 85 33.21 -6.96 12.45
N GLN A 86 34.06 -6.69 13.45
CA GLN A 86 34.93 -5.50 13.51
C GLN A 86 34.17 -4.17 13.31
N GLY A 87 33.01 -4.03 13.95
CA GLY A 87 32.16 -2.84 13.88
C GLY A 87 31.29 -2.74 12.62
N ARG A 88 31.32 -3.73 11.74
CA ARG A 88 30.53 -3.74 10.49
C ARG A 88 29.41 -4.77 10.57
N LYS A 89 28.18 -4.36 10.27
CA LYS A 89 27.06 -5.29 10.11
C LYS A 89 27.28 -6.11 8.85
N THR A 90 27.30 -7.44 9.00
CA THR A 90 27.53 -8.37 7.88
C THR A 90 26.34 -9.28 7.65
N VAL A 91 25.61 -9.65 8.70
CA VAL A 91 24.45 -10.54 8.64
C VAL A 91 23.34 -10.00 9.54
N GLN A 92 22.08 -10.26 9.17
CA GLN A 92 20.91 -10.08 10.00
C GLN A 92 20.06 -11.35 9.94
N TYR A 93 19.52 -11.76 11.07
CA TYR A 93 18.61 -12.89 11.20
C TYR A 93 17.24 -12.40 11.68
N SER A 94 16.18 -12.84 11.02
CA SER A 94 14.80 -12.50 11.35
C SER A 94 13.87 -13.69 11.08
N PHE A 95 12.57 -13.43 11.12
CA PHE A 95 11.51 -14.42 10.93
C PHE A 95 10.30 -13.74 10.28
N ASP A 96 9.35 -14.51 9.78
CA ASP A 96 8.08 -13.98 9.29
C ASP A 96 7.15 -13.68 10.49
N PHE A 97 6.97 -12.39 10.78
CA PHE A 97 6.20 -11.93 11.95
C PHE A 97 4.74 -12.41 11.94
N LEU A 98 4.07 -12.37 10.77
CA LEU A 98 2.67 -12.79 10.72
C LEU A 98 2.55 -14.30 10.84
N GLU A 99 3.44 -15.05 10.20
CA GLU A 99 3.46 -16.51 10.31
C GLU A 99 3.67 -16.95 11.77
N ASP A 100 4.60 -16.31 12.47
CA ASP A 100 4.85 -16.57 13.90
C ASP A 100 3.60 -16.29 14.76
N ILE A 101 2.92 -15.15 14.55
CA ILE A 101 1.63 -14.84 15.21
C ILE A 101 0.59 -15.92 14.90
N MET A 102 0.42 -16.31 13.64
CA MET A 102 -0.56 -17.33 13.24
C MET A 102 -0.26 -18.70 13.88
N ILE A 103 1.03 -19.05 14.04
CA ILE A 103 1.45 -20.27 14.73
C ILE A 103 1.09 -20.20 16.22
N GLU A 104 1.31 -19.06 16.87
CA GLU A 104 0.94 -18.85 18.27
C GLU A 104 -0.57 -18.87 18.49
N GLU A 105 -1.36 -18.25 17.60
CA GLU A 105 -2.83 -18.32 17.65
C GLU A 105 -3.33 -19.77 17.52
N LYS A 106 -2.73 -20.56 16.61
CA LYS A 106 -3.14 -21.94 16.35
C LYS A 106 -2.76 -22.89 17.49
N ASN A 107 -1.58 -22.73 18.06
CA ASN A 107 -1.02 -23.68 19.04
C ASN A 107 -1.18 -23.21 20.50
N GLY A 108 -1.69 -22.00 20.71
CA GLY A 108 -1.74 -21.34 22.01
C GLY A 108 -0.44 -20.59 22.33
N TYR A 109 -0.58 -19.47 23.04
CA TYR A 109 0.57 -18.68 23.50
C TYR A 109 1.34 -19.44 24.58
N VAL A 110 2.62 -19.72 24.30
CA VAL A 110 3.53 -20.35 25.27
C VAL A 110 4.54 -19.31 25.74
N GLN A 111 4.37 -18.85 26.97
CA GLN A 111 5.29 -17.91 27.59
C GLN A 111 6.71 -18.50 27.64
N GLY A 112 7.72 -17.72 27.23
CA GLY A 112 9.12 -18.14 27.28
C GLY A 112 9.59 -19.03 26.12
N ARG A 113 8.75 -19.25 25.10
CA ARG A 113 9.20 -19.91 23.86
C ARG A 113 10.30 -19.10 23.19
N LYS A 114 11.40 -19.76 22.81
CA LYS A 114 12.45 -19.13 21.98
C LYS A 114 11.89 -18.84 20.59
N LYS A 115 12.05 -17.62 20.10
CA LYS A 115 11.74 -17.30 18.69
C LYS A 115 12.76 -17.97 17.77
N ILE A 116 12.29 -18.54 16.66
CA ILE A 116 13.13 -19.21 15.68
C ILE A 116 13.40 -18.21 14.56
N LEU A 117 14.69 -17.91 14.33
CA LEU A 117 15.14 -16.98 13.29
C LEU A 117 15.68 -17.79 12.12
N ASP A 118 14.90 -17.88 11.05
CA ASP A 118 15.16 -18.69 9.86
C ASP A 118 15.36 -17.85 8.59
N LEU A 119 15.09 -16.54 8.66
CA LEU A 119 15.36 -15.61 7.57
C LEU A 119 16.74 -14.98 7.74
N LYS A 120 17.63 -15.19 6.77
CA LYS A 120 18.98 -14.61 6.78
C LYS A 120 19.14 -13.52 5.73
N SER A 121 19.82 -12.45 6.13
CA SER A 121 20.15 -11.32 5.26
C SER A 121 21.63 -11.00 5.32
N THR A 122 22.21 -10.63 4.19
CA THR A 122 23.63 -10.30 4.07
C THR A 122 23.82 -8.84 3.66
N PHE A 123 24.84 -8.21 4.24
CA PHE A 123 25.14 -6.80 4.05
C PHE A 123 26.57 -6.60 3.53
N ARG A 124 26.74 -5.59 2.69
CA ARG A 124 28.04 -5.07 2.27
C ARG A 124 27.99 -3.56 2.38
N ASP A 125 28.96 -2.98 3.08
CA ASP A 125 29.05 -1.53 3.31
C ASP A 125 27.72 -0.95 3.87
N ASN A 126 27.14 -1.66 4.85
CA ASN A 126 25.84 -1.37 5.47
C ASN A 126 24.63 -1.37 4.52
N LYS A 127 24.77 -1.79 3.26
CA LYS A 127 23.68 -2.00 2.31
C LYS A 127 23.31 -3.46 2.24
N ILE A 128 22.01 -3.75 2.23
CA ILE A 128 21.54 -5.13 2.03
C ILE A 128 21.87 -5.60 0.62
N ILE A 129 22.39 -6.83 0.51
CA ILE A 129 22.66 -7.50 -0.77
C ILE A 129 21.63 -8.60 -1.00
N ASN A 130 21.39 -9.46 -0.02
CA ASN A 130 20.36 -10.50 -0.12
C ASN A 130 19.61 -10.62 1.20
N GLY A 131 18.35 -11.03 1.16
CA GLY A 131 17.54 -11.32 2.35
C GLY A 131 16.47 -10.27 2.59
N TYR A 132 16.20 -9.95 3.85
CA TYR A 132 15.04 -9.18 4.28
C TYR A 132 15.46 -7.92 5.06
N THR A 133 14.73 -6.83 4.88
CA THR A 133 14.75 -5.67 5.80
C THR A 133 13.36 -5.43 6.36
N HIS A 134 13.31 -4.83 7.55
CA HIS A 134 12.05 -4.58 8.25
C HIS A 134 11.92 -3.09 8.59
N THR A 135 10.71 -2.58 8.52
CA THR A 135 10.34 -1.24 8.96
C THR A 135 9.06 -1.34 9.77
N ILE A 136 9.12 -0.91 11.02
CA ILE A 136 7.96 -0.88 11.91
C ILE A 136 7.25 0.46 11.73
N LEU A 137 5.97 0.40 11.39
CA LEU A 137 5.03 1.53 11.31
C LEU A 137 4.02 1.42 12.46
N PRO A 138 3.29 2.49 12.82
CA PRO A 138 2.36 2.47 13.96
C PRO A 138 1.31 1.34 13.93
N LYS A 139 0.83 0.98 12.74
CA LYS A 139 -0.20 -0.06 12.52
C LYS A 139 0.27 -1.18 11.59
N ALA A 140 1.55 -1.23 11.26
CA ALA A 140 2.02 -2.18 10.26
C ALA A 140 3.50 -2.52 10.40
N ILE A 141 3.89 -3.65 9.83
CA ILE A 141 5.29 -4.03 9.62
C ILE A 141 5.49 -4.20 8.12
N VAL A 142 6.46 -3.48 7.58
CA VAL A 142 6.88 -3.61 6.18
C VAL A 142 8.13 -4.47 6.14
N THR A 143 8.03 -5.63 5.50
CA THR A 143 9.16 -6.53 5.24
C THR A 143 9.51 -6.48 3.76
N LYS A 144 10.76 -6.15 3.43
CA LYS A 144 11.26 -6.01 2.06
C LYS A 144 12.30 -7.09 1.77
N LYS A 145 12.10 -7.85 0.70
CA LYS A 145 13.03 -8.87 0.23
C LYS A 145 13.91 -8.35 -0.90
N HIS A 146 15.22 -8.41 -0.69
CA HIS A 146 16.24 -7.99 -1.65
C HIS A 146 16.95 -9.21 -2.25
N ILE A 147 17.22 -9.14 -3.55
CA ILE A 147 18.04 -10.11 -4.29
C ILE A 147 19.08 -9.30 -5.08
N SER A 148 20.36 -9.54 -4.82
CA SER A 148 21.47 -8.78 -5.43
C SER A 148 21.36 -7.25 -5.25
N GLY A 149 20.80 -6.81 -4.12
CA GLY A 149 20.57 -5.41 -3.77
C GLY A 149 19.21 -4.87 -4.22
N ASP A 150 18.60 -5.46 -5.25
CA ASP A 150 17.34 -5.00 -5.81
C ASP A 150 16.14 -5.49 -4.99
N LEU A 151 15.17 -4.59 -4.77
CA LEU A 151 13.90 -4.95 -4.15
C LEU A 151 13.09 -5.85 -5.09
N TYR A 152 12.83 -7.07 -4.64
CA TYR A 152 12.11 -8.09 -5.39
C TYR A 152 10.66 -8.27 -4.91
N GLU A 153 10.46 -8.18 -3.60
CA GLU A 153 9.17 -8.35 -2.96
C GLU A 153 9.08 -7.45 -1.72
N ALA A 154 7.88 -6.99 -1.42
CA ALA A 154 7.55 -6.37 -0.16
C ALA A 154 6.26 -6.96 0.38
N VAL A 155 6.21 -7.10 1.69
CA VAL A 155 5.07 -7.56 2.46
C VAL A 155 4.72 -6.46 3.45
N VAL A 156 3.45 -6.07 3.49
CA VAL A 156 2.93 -5.10 4.46
C VAL A 156 1.93 -5.84 5.34
N ASP A 157 2.35 -6.17 6.54
CA ASP A 157 1.51 -6.78 7.57
C ASP A 157 0.83 -5.66 8.35
N VAL A 158 -0.49 -5.57 8.25
CA VAL A 158 -1.30 -4.54 8.91
C VAL A 158 -1.99 -5.18 10.10
N PHE A 159 -1.90 -4.51 11.26
CA PHE A 159 -2.43 -4.99 12.52
C PHE A 159 -3.41 -3.97 13.11
N ASP A 160 -4.55 -4.47 13.58
CA ASP A 160 -5.49 -3.80 14.45
C ASP A 160 -5.93 -4.79 15.55
N ILE A 161 -6.58 -4.31 16.61
CA ILE A 161 -6.82 -5.04 17.87
C ILE A 161 -7.37 -6.46 17.65
N HIS A 162 -8.23 -6.65 16.65
CA HIS A 162 -8.84 -7.94 16.31
C HIS A 162 -8.76 -8.27 14.82
N TYR A 163 -7.81 -7.64 14.11
CA TYR A 163 -7.70 -7.78 12.67
C TYR A 163 -6.25 -7.78 12.24
N TYR A 164 -5.89 -8.74 11.39
CA TYR A 164 -4.65 -8.67 10.63
C TYR A 164 -4.93 -8.93 9.15
N ASN A 165 -4.11 -8.31 8.32
CA ASN A 165 -4.06 -8.59 6.90
C ASN A 165 -2.63 -8.44 6.39
N ARG A 166 -2.31 -9.16 5.33
CA ARG A 166 -1.02 -9.09 4.66
C ARG A 166 -1.25 -8.65 3.23
N ILE A 167 -0.59 -7.56 2.83
CA ILE A 167 -0.51 -7.14 1.44
C ILE A 167 0.84 -7.59 0.91
N THR A 168 0.85 -8.49 -0.06
CA THR A 168 2.07 -8.97 -0.72
C THR A 168 2.22 -8.29 -2.07
N ILE A 169 3.33 -7.59 -2.27
CA ILE A 169 3.71 -6.95 -3.52
C ILE A 169 4.93 -7.68 -4.07
N ARG A 170 4.78 -8.36 -5.19
CA ARG A 170 5.86 -9.15 -5.79
C ARG A 170 6.15 -8.70 -7.20
N LYS A 171 7.43 -8.48 -7.51
CA LYS A 171 7.90 -8.28 -8.88
C LYS A 171 8.05 -9.63 -9.58
N ASN A 172 7.45 -9.76 -10.76
CA ASN A 172 7.66 -10.87 -11.68
C ASN A 172 8.05 -10.29 -13.04
N ASN A 173 9.35 -10.31 -13.34
CA ASN A 173 9.94 -9.66 -14.52
C ASN A 173 9.58 -8.16 -14.58
N LYS A 174 8.83 -7.74 -15.61
CA LYS A 174 8.36 -6.36 -15.81
C LYS A 174 7.00 -6.09 -15.18
N THR A 175 6.41 -7.07 -14.51
CA THR A 175 5.09 -6.96 -13.89
C THR A 175 5.21 -6.92 -12.37
N VAL A 176 4.31 -6.21 -11.72
CA VAL A 176 4.13 -6.28 -10.28
C VAL A 176 2.74 -6.82 -9.99
N LEU A 177 2.67 -7.77 -9.06
CA LEU A 177 1.46 -8.39 -8.58
C LEU A 177 1.25 -7.99 -7.12
N ILE A 178 0.08 -7.45 -6.81
CA ILE A 178 -0.33 -7.15 -5.44
C ILE A 178 -1.48 -8.08 -5.08
N LYS A 179 -1.32 -8.79 -3.96
CA LYS A 179 -2.35 -9.66 -3.38
C LYS A 179 -2.57 -9.27 -1.93
N ASN A 180 -3.75 -9.58 -1.42
CA ASN A 180 -4.01 -9.48 0.01
C ASN A 180 -4.38 -10.87 0.57
N LEU A 181 -4.13 -11.11 1.85
CA LEU A 181 -4.34 -12.41 2.47
C LEU A 181 -5.82 -12.76 2.66
N LYS A 182 -6.66 -11.76 2.96
CA LYS A 182 -8.10 -11.95 3.24
C LYS A 182 -8.95 -12.18 1.98
N ASP A 183 -8.45 -11.83 0.82
CA ASP A 183 -9.07 -11.99 -0.50
C ASP A 183 -8.06 -12.61 -1.45
N SER A 184 -8.20 -13.94 -1.58
CA SER A 184 -7.33 -14.79 -2.39
C SER A 184 -7.74 -14.85 -3.86
N LEU A 185 -8.97 -14.43 -4.18
CA LEU A 185 -9.53 -14.50 -5.53
C LEU A 185 -9.13 -13.30 -6.38
N SER A 186 -8.91 -12.14 -5.74
CA SER A 186 -8.53 -10.93 -6.47
C SER A 186 -7.06 -10.53 -6.33
N SER A 187 -6.56 -9.86 -7.36
CA SER A 187 -5.20 -9.33 -7.39
C SER A 187 -5.10 -8.07 -8.22
N LEU A 188 -4.19 -7.18 -7.85
CA LEU A 188 -3.79 -6.07 -8.71
C LEU A 188 -2.57 -6.46 -9.53
N ARG A 189 -2.64 -6.20 -10.83
CA ARG A 189 -1.52 -6.37 -11.75
C ARG A 189 -1.14 -5.03 -12.34
N ILE A 190 0.14 -4.70 -12.20
CA ILE A 190 0.78 -3.50 -12.77
C ILE A 190 1.76 -3.97 -13.85
N ALA A 191 1.61 -3.48 -15.07
CA ALA A 191 2.47 -3.85 -16.18
C ALA A 191 2.65 -2.69 -17.18
N PRO A 192 3.86 -2.50 -17.74
CA PRO A 192 4.03 -1.62 -18.89
C PRO A 192 3.30 -2.19 -20.11
N GLN A 193 2.53 -1.33 -20.78
CA GLN A 193 1.89 -1.62 -22.05
C GLN A 193 1.94 -0.37 -22.94
N HIS A 194 2.64 -0.47 -24.08
CA HIS A 194 2.82 0.63 -25.04
C HIS A 194 3.32 1.95 -24.42
N GLY A 195 4.29 1.86 -23.50
CA GLY A 195 4.88 3.04 -22.84
C GLY A 195 4.03 3.62 -21.68
N ILE A 196 2.90 3.01 -21.34
CA ILE A 196 2.03 3.43 -20.23
C ILE A 196 1.95 2.29 -19.20
N LEU A 197 1.81 2.64 -17.92
CA LEU A 197 1.56 1.66 -16.88
C LEU A 197 0.07 1.32 -16.82
N ASN A 198 -0.25 0.06 -17.13
CA ASN A 198 -1.56 -0.51 -16.91
C ASN A 198 -1.62 -1.14 -15.53
N ILE A 199 -2.58 -0.68 -14.73
CA ILE A 199 -2.95 -1.16 -13.42
C ILE A 199 -4.35 -1.77 -13.58
N SER A 200 -4.50 -3.01 -13.17
CA SER A 200 -5.75 -3.77 -13.32
C SER A 200 -6.07 -4.54 -12.06
N LEU A 201 -7.35 -4.58 -11.70
CA LEU A 201 -7.91 -5.51 -10.73
C LEU A 201 -8.45 -6.71 -11.49
N ASN A 202 -7.97 -7.89 -11.12
CA ASN A 202 -8.40 -9.16 -11.67
C ASN A 202 -9.07 -9.98 -10.57
N ILE A 203 -10.17 -10.66 -10.88
CA ILE A 203 -10.83 -11.69 -10.04
C ILE A 203 -10.81 -12.97 -10.84
N ASP A 204 -10.32 -14.08 -10.26
CA ASP A 204 -10.20 -15.37 -10.96
C ASP A 204 -9.53 -15.22 -12.33
N GLU A 205 -8.45 -14.43 -12.36
CA GLU A 205 -7.66 -14.08 -13.56
C GLU A 205 -8.39 -13.21 -14.61
N GLU A 206 -9.67 -12.92 -14.43
CA GLU A 206 -10.44 -12.02 -15.29
C GLU A 206 -10.31 -10.56 -14.86
N ARG A 207 -10.01 -9.67 -15.81
CA ARG A 207 -9.93 -8.22 -15.55
C ARG A 207 -11.31 -7.61 -15.36
N ILE A 208 -11.61 -7.22 -14.14
CA ILE A 208 -12.85 -6.51 -13.81
C ILE A 208 -12.70 -4.99 -13.74
N ALA A 209 -11.50 -4.46 -13.46
CA ALA A 209 -11.25 -3.02 -13.45
C ALA A 209 -9.83 -2.64 -13.89
N GLY A 210 -9.61 -1.39 -14.28
CA GLY A 210 -8.27 -0.86 -14.56
C GLY A 210 -8.21 0.40 -15.43
N ASN A 211 -7.01 0.94 -15.65
CA ASN A 211 -6.76 2.20 -16.37
C ASN A 211 -6.37 2.04 -17.85
N HIS A 212 -6.93 1.07 -18.57
CA HIS A 212 -6.50 0.83 -19.95
C HIS A 212 -6.84 2.03 -20.84
N ARG A 213 -5.85 2.53 -21.60
CA ARG A 213 -5.94 3.77 -22.42
C ARG A 213 -7.17 3.85 -23.32
N ASN A 214 -7.63 2.71 -23.85
CA ASN A 214 -8.76 2.67 -24.77
C ASN A 214 -10.12 2.57 -24.08
N ASP A 215 -10.17 2.26 -22.79
CA ASP A 215 -11.44 2.05 -22.08
C ASP A 215 -12.20 3.37 -21.86
N CYS A 216 -11.48 4.49 -21.84
CA CYS A 216 -11.98 5.76 -21.31
C CYS A 216 -12.23 6.84 -22.36
N LYS A 217 -12.14 6.49 -23.64
CA LYS A 217 -12.42 7.43 -24.73
C LYS A 217 -13.93 7.58 -24.87
N PHE A 218 -14.49 8.75 -24.53
CA PHE A 218 -15.95 8.93 -24.53
C PHE A 218 -16.61 8.79 -25.91
N GLU A 219 -15.84 8.86 -27.00
CA GLU A 219 -16.32 8.59 -28.36
C GLU A 219 -16.56 7.10 -28.60
N ARG A 220 -15.78 6.23 -27.93
CA ARG A 220 -15.82 4.77 -28.05
C ARG A 220 -15.45 4.14 -26.69
N PRO A 221 -16.28 4.33 -25.66
CA PRO A 221 -15.93 3.88 -24.32
C PRO A 221 -15.95 2.35 -24.24
N LYS A 222 -15.32 1.78 -23.21
CA LYS A 222 -15.43 0.35 -22.92
C LYS A 222 -16.92 -0.01 -22.80
N ARG A 223 -17.30 -1.14 -23.39
CA ARG A 223 -18.67 -1.65 -23.34
C ARG A 223 -18.96 -2.23 -21.95
N ASN A 224 -20.22 -2.16 -21.53
CA ASN A 224 -20.69 -2.76 -20.29
C ASN A 224 -19.82 -2.38 -19.07
N SER A 225 -19.58 -1.09 -18.89
CA SER A 225 -18.68 -0.62 -17.84
C SER A 225 -19.10 0.70 -17.20
N LEU A 226 -18.68 0.88 -15.96
CA LEU A 226 -18.61 2.17 -15.30
C LEU A 226 -17.22 2.76 -15.54
N LEU A 227 -17.18 3.98 -16.06
CA LEU A 227 -15.97 4.77 -16.26
C LEU A 227 -15.91 5.90 -15.25
N ARG A 228 -14.72 6.13 -14.69
CA ARG A 228 -14.41 7.28 -13.84
C ARG A 228 -13.17 7.95 -14.36
N THR A 229 -13.25 9.25 -14.64
CA THR A 229 -12.12 10.06 -15.13
C THR A 229 -11.83 11.20 -14.16
N TYR A 230 -10.55 11.54 -14.05
CA TYR A 230 -10.03 12.58 -13.18
C TYR A 230 -8.98 13.39 -13.93
N ARG A 231 -8.90 14.68 -13.62
CA ARG A 231 -7.76 15.52 -13.96
C ARG A 231 -6.87 15.68 -12.73
N LEU A 232 -5.61 15.34 -12.91
CA LEU A 232 -4.53 15.55 -11.95
C LEU A 232 -3.70 16.76 -12.44
N ALA A 233 -2.78 17.25 -11.62
CA ALA A 233 -2.01 18.45 -11.98
C ALA A 233 -1.19 18.26 -13.26
N ASP A 234 -0.65 17.06 -13.48
CA ASP A 234 0.27 16.73 -14.57
C ASP A 234 -0.34 15.83 -15.67
N ARG A 235 -1.51 15.23 -15.43
CA ARG A 235 -2.09 14.22 -16.33
C ARG A 235 -3.58 14.00 -16.16
N GLU A 236 -4.18 13.24 -17.07
CA GLU A 236 -5.50 12.67 -16.90
C GLU A 236 -5.40 11.24 -16.38
N ALA A 237 -6.24 10.90 -15.42
CA ALA A 237 -6.38 9.55 -14.90
C ALA A 237 -7.76 9.02 -15.25
N CYS A 238 -7.83 7.73 -15.57
CA CYS A 238 -9.11 7.07 -15.76
C CYS A 238 -9.02 5.63 -15.28
N PHE A 239 -10.15 5.09 -14.84
CA PHE A 239 -10.34 3.65 -14.83
C PHE A 239 -11.75 3.25 -15.21
N SER A 240 -11.84 2.03 -15.74
CA SER A 240 -13.07 1.35 -16.04
C SER A 240 -13.32 0.23 -15.04
N VAL A 241 -14.58 -0.08 -14.81
CA VAL A 241 -15.05 -1.21 -14.01
C VAL A 241 -16.15 -1.92 -14.78
N THR A 242 -16.11 -3.24 -14.89
CA THR A 242 -17.15 -4.03 -15.54
C THR A 242 -18.47 -3.90 -14.78
N ASN A 243 -19.56 -3.61 -15.48
CA ASN A 243 -20.88 -3.47 -14.88
C ASN A 243 -21.38 -4.81 -14.32
N GLY A 244 -22.18 -4.75 -13.25
CA GLY A 244 -22.82 -5.92 -12.64
C GLY A 244 -21.91 -6.73 -11.70
N ILE A 245 -20.64 -6.36 -11.56
CA ILE A 245 -19.72 -6.99 -10.60
C ILE A 245 -19.98 -6.45 -9.19
N ASN A 246 -20.16 -7.35 -8.22
CA ASN A 246 -20.15 -6.98 -6.81
C ASN A 246 -18.70 -6.75 -6.35
N ILE A 247 -18.32 -5.49 -6.11
CA ILE A 247 -16.97 -5.08 -5.70
C ILE A 247 -16.76 -5.21 -4.19
N GLU A 248 -17.84 -5.30 -3.39
CA GLU A 248 -17.76 -5.29 -1.93
C GLU A 248 -16.77 -6.32 -1.34
N PRO A 249 -16.70 -7.58 -1.83
CA PRO A 249 -15.71 -8.55 -1.35
C PRO A 249 -14.25 -8.16 -1.67
N TYR A 250 -14.05 -7.34 -2.69
CA TYR A 250 -12.75 -6.96 -3.26
C TYR A 250 -12.39 -5.50 -2.97
N PHE A 251 -13.12 -4.89 -2.03
CA PHE A 251 -13.08 -3.45 -1.80
C PHE A 251 -11.66 -2.93 -1.52
N LEU A 252 -10.85 -3.67 -0.75
CA LEU A 252 -9.48 -3.25 -0.43
C LEU A 252 -8.60 -3.12 -1.69
N ASN A 253 -8.60 -4.15 -2.55
CA ASN A 253 -7.82 -4.10 -3.79
C ASN A 253 -8.41 -3.06 -4.76
N PHE A 254 -9.74 -2.89 -4.77
CA PHE A 254 -10.38 -1.85 -5.57
C PHE A 254 -9.98 -0.43 -5.13
N THR A 255 -9.96 -0.14 -3.83
CA THR A 255 -9.48 1.16 -3.35
C THR A 255 -8.00 1.35 -3.67
N LEU A 256 -7.16 0.33 -3.46
CA LEU A 256 -5.74 0.41 -3.78
C LEU A 256 -5.51 0.64 -5.30
N LEU A 257 -6.34 0.06 -6.17
CA LEU A 257 -6.34 0.35 -7.61
C LEU A 257 -6.57 1.84 -7.87
N GLU A 258 -7.62 2.42 -7.28
CA GLU A 258 -7.94 3.85 -7.45
C GLU A 258 -6.78 4.74 -6.98
N GLU A 259 -6.20 4.42 -5.82
CA GLU A 259 -5.10 5.18 -5.25
C GLU A 259 -3.83 5.11 -6.10
N LEU A 260 -3.48 3.92 -6.59
CA LEU A 260 -2.34 3.74 -7.49
C LEU A 260 -2.54 4.53 -8.79
N ILE A 261 -3.74 4.51 -9.36
CA ILE A 261 -4.01 5.25 -10.61
C ILE A 261 -3.89 6.76 -10.41
N LYS A 262 -4.34 7.28 -9.26
CA LYS A 262 -4.28 8.71 -8.95
C LYS A 262 -2.87 9.16 -8.61
N GLN A 263 -2.19 8.46 -7.70
CA GLN A 263 -0.96 8.96 -7.06
C GLN A 263 0.32 8.36 -7.62
N TYR A 264 0.28 7.22 -8.30
CA TYR A 264 1.52 6.56 -8.70
C TYR A 264 2.24 7.34 -9.81
N PRO A 265 3.52 7.73 -9.63
CA PRO A 265 4.25 8.47 -10.64
C PRO A 265 4.51 7.56 -11.85
N ILE A 266 3.95 7.90 -13.01
CA ILE A 266 4.19 7.15 -14.25
C ILE A 266 5.54 7.64 -14.80
N LYS A 267 6.57 6.81 -14.68
CA LYS A 267 7.89 7.10 -15.27
C LYS A 267 7.81 6.99 -16.80
N GLU A 268 8.56 7.84 -17.52
CA GLU A 268 8.55 7.95 -18.99
C GLU A 268 8.87 6.64 -19.74
N ASN A 269 9.49 5.66 -19.08
CA ASN A 269 9.83 4.35 -19.66
C ASN A 269 8.84 3.22 -19.32
N GLY A 270 7.77 3.51 -18.58
CA GLY A 270 6.81 2.52 -18.08
C GLY A 270 7.41 1.52 -17.07
N SER A 271 8.57 1.81 -16.48
CA SER A 271 9.13 0.95 -15.43
C SER A 271 8.30 1.04 -14.15
N VAL A 272 8.09 -0.11 -13.50
CA VAL A 272 7.45 -0.17 -12.19
C VAL A 272 8.52 -0.04 -11.12
N ASP A 273 8.42 1.02 -10.35
CA ASP A 273 9.16 1.26 -9.12
C ASP A 273 8.43 0.65 -7.92
N LEU A 274 8.96 -0.44 -7.41
CA LEU A 274 8.39 -1.17 -6.28
C LEU A 274 8.52 -0.37 -4.97
N GLU A 275 9.59 0.40 -4.80
CA GLU A 275 9.77 1.24 -3.61
C GLU A 275 8.69 2.33 -3.55
N ALA A 276 8.38 2.96 -4.68
CA ALA A 276 7.30 3.94 -4.75
C ALA A 276 5.93 3.35 -4.39
N ILE A 277 5.63 2.11 -4.79
CA ILE A 277 4.38 1.42 -4.39
C ILE A 277 4.36 1.18 -2.88
N VAL A 278 5.46 0.66 -2.32
CA VAL A 278 5.55 0.36 -0.88
C VAL A 278 5.43 1.65 -0.06
N SER A 279 6.08 2.73 -0.48
CA SER A 279 5.98 4.04 0.16
C SER A 279 4.57 4.62 0.09
N LEU A 280 3.87 4.46 -1.04
CA LEU A 280 2.47 4.89 -1.17
C LEU A 280 1.56 4.15 -0.18
N ILE A 281 1.70 2.82 -0.06
CA ILE A 281 0.90 2.04 0.89
C ILE A 281 1.29 2.38 2.34
N GLY A 282 2.59 2.45 2.64
CA GLY A 282 3.11 2.75 3.96
C GLY A 282 2.67 4.12 4.48
N SER A 283 2.67 5.16 3.63
CA SER A 283 2.28 6.51 4.03
C SER A 283 0.83 6.54 4.55
N LYS A 284 -0.09 5.84 3.87
CA LYS A 284 -1.50 5.73 4.27
C LYS A 284 -1.71 4.98 5.60
N LEU A 285 -0.73 4.19 6.05
CA LEU A 285 -0.74 3.48 7.33
C LEU A 285 -0.12 4.29 8.48
N THR A 286 0.51 5.42 8.19
CA THR A 286 1.15 6.30 9.19
C THR A 286 0.36 7.56 9.51
N THR A 287 -0.56 7.97 8.64
CA THR A 287 -1.30 9.24 8.72
C THR A 287 -2.58 9.17 9.58
N ASP A 288 -2.54 8.46 10.70
CA ASP A 288 -3.62 8.60 11.69
C ASP A 288 -3.53 10.01 12.31
N ASN A 289 -4.47 10.89 11.92
CA ASN A 289 -4.76 12.20 12.56
C ASN A 289 -4.01 13.44 12.09
N GLN A 290 -3.26 13.42 11.00
CA GLN A 290 -2.91 14.68 10.31
C GLN A 290 -3.93 14.87 9.19
N PRO A 291 -4.74 15.95 9.16
CA PRO A 291 -5.43 16.33 7.94
C PRO A 291 -4.33 16.42 6.89
N ILE A 292 -4.42 15.58 5.86
CA ILE A 292 -3.44 15.57 4.78
C ILE A 292 -3.29 17.03 4.34
N SER A 293 -2.07 17.55 4.45
CA SER A 293 -1.79 18.96 4.25
C SER A 293 -2.41 19.41 2.93
N THR A 294 -3.06 20.57 2.98
CA THR A 294 -3.98 21.18 2.02
C THR A 294 -3.42 21.51 0.63
N GLU A 295 -2.32 20.87 0.22
CA GLU A 295 -1.74 20.93 -1.12
C GLU A 295 -1.61 19.52 -1.74
N GLU A 296 -2.41 18.53 -1.32
CA GLU A 296 -2.67 17.39 -2.20
C GLU A 296 -3.16 17.96 -3.53
N GLU A 297 -2.38 17.73 -4.61
CA GLU A 297 -2.76 18.09 -5.97
C GLU A 297 -4.22 17.68 -6.18
N LYS A 298 -5.09 18.68 -6.27
CA LYS A 298 -6.54 18.47 -6.20
C LYS A 298 -6.95 17.62 -7.40
N SER A 299 -7.19 16.33 -7.16
CA SER A 299 -7.77 15.46 -8.17
C SER A 299 -9.21 15.91 -8.42
N LEU A 300 -9.45 16.48 -9.59
CA LEU A 300 -10.77 16.97 -10.00
C LEU A 300 -11.46 15.90 -10.82
N ALA A 301 -12.68 15.52 -10.45
CA ALA A 301 -13.44 14.56 -11.25
C ALA A 301 -13.78 15.21 -12.60
N SER A 302 -13.57 14.50 -13.70
CA SER A 302 -13.94 14.94 -15.04
C SER A 302 -15.00 14.06 -15.68
N GLY A 303 -15.40 12.94 -15.04
CA GLY A 303 -16.44 12.09 -15.60
C GLY A 303 -16.80 10.88 -14.77
N TYR A 304 -18.08 10.51 -14.89
CA TYR A 304 -18.71 9.32 -14.35
C TYR A 304 -19.72 8.83 -15.39
N VAL A 305 -19.41 7.71 -16.07
CA VAL A 305 -20.18 7.26 -17.24
C VAL A 305 -20.46 5.77 -17.15
N VAL A 306 -21.73 5.38 -17.24
CA VAL A 306 -22.18 3.99 -17.37
C VAL A 306 -22.46 3.69 -18.84
N THR A 307 -21.87 2.63 -19.35
CA THR A 307 -22.02 2.21 -20.74
C THR A 307 -22.83 0.92 -20.88
N ALA A 308 -23.64 0.87 -21.92
CA ALA A 308 -24.40 -0.31 -22.29
C ALA A 308 -23.52 -1.39 -22.96
N ILE A 309 -24.08 -2.58 -23.15
CA ILE A 309 -23.43 -3.73 -23.81
C ILE A 309 -22.97 -3.39 -25.25
N ASN A 310 -23.68 -2.49 -25.95
CA ASN A 310 -23.31 -2.06 -27.30
C ASN A 310 -22.18 -0.98 -27.32
N GLY A 311 -21.78 -0.46 -26.16
CA GLY A 311 -20.79 0.62 -26.03
C GLY A 311 -21.36 2.04 -26.09
N GLY A 312 -22.67 2.20 -26.22
CA GLY A 312 -23.33 3.49 -26.04
C GLY A 312 -23.30 3.93 -24.58
N ILE A 313 -23.30 5.25 -24.36
CA ILE A 313 -23.46 5.82 -23.01
C ILE A 313 -24.92 5.67 -22.60
N GLU A 314 -25.18 4.91 -21.53
CA GLU A 314 -26.52 4.71 -20.99
C GLU A 314 -26.89 5.83 -20.02
N SER A 315 -25.96 6.20 -19.15
CA SER A 315 -26.12 7.33 -18.25
C SER A 315 -24.75 7.87 -17.85
N GLY A 316 -24.69 9.13 -17.45
CA GLY A 316 -23.47 9.68 -16.88
C GLY A 316 -23.37 11.18 -17.02
N ILE A 317 -22.30 11.71 -16.49
CA ILE A 317 -21.88 13.09 -16.67
C ILE A 317 -20.38 13.08 -16.96
N TYR A 318 -19.93 13.86 -17.94
CA TYR A 318 -18.50 14.08 -18.16
C TYR A 318 -18.22 15.46 -18.71
N TRP A 319 -16.98 15.88 -18.54
CA TRP A 319 -16.41 17.15 -18.96
C TRP A 319 -15.21 16.88 -19.86
N THR A 320 -15.13 17.58 -20.99
CA THR A 320 -13.99 17.53 -21.91
C THR A 320 -13.44 18.94 -22.15
N PRO A 321 -12.11 19.12 -22.22
CA PRO A 321 -11.52 20.40 -22.58
C PRO A 321 -12.05 20.92 -23.92
N PHE A 322 -12.30 22.23 -24.01
CA PHE A 322 -12.75 22.90 -25.25
C PHE A 322 -11.85 24.08 -25.59
N GLU A 323 -11.54 24.94 -24.62
CA GLU A 323 -10.65 26.10 -24.72
C GLU A 323 -9.70 26.16 -23.51
N LYS A 324 -8.80 27.15 -23.46
CA LYS A 324 -7.92 27.36 -22.31
C LYS A 324 -8.79 27.62 -21.06
N ASP A 325 -8.66 26.76 -20.06
CA ASP A 325 -9.37 26.79 -18.77
C ASP A 325 -10.90 26.56 -18.83
N ASN A 326 -11.46 26.30 -20.02
CA ASN A 326 -12.88 26.02 -20.23
C ASN A 326 -13.12 24.68 -20.94
N GLY A 327 -14.21 24.02 -20.60
CA GLY A 327 -14.61 22.79 -21.26
C GLY A 327 -16.11 22.68 -21.45
N MET A 328 -16.49 21.61 -22.14
CA MET A 328 -17.88 21.26 -22.40
C MET A 328 -18.25 20.08 -21.52
N TYR A 329 -19.31 20.23 -20.72
CA TYR A 329 -19.91 19.10 -20.03
C TYR A 329 -21.10 18.57 -20.81
N LYS A 330 -21.40 17.28 -20.62
CA LYS A 330 -22.57 16.60 -21.16
C LYS A 330 -23.16 15.68 -20.10
N ILE A 331 -24.48 15.65 -20.00
CA ILE A 331 -25.24 14.76 -19.13
C ILE A 331 -26.06 13.80 -19.99
N PHE A 332 -26.05 12.53 -19.64
CA PHE A 332 -26.76 11.45 -20.30
C PHE A 332 -27.70 10.74 -19.34
N GLU A 333 -28.91 10.45 -19.81
CA GLU A 333 -29.90 9.63 -19.14
C GLU A 333 -30.62 8.73 -20.15
N SER A 334 -30.79 7.44 -19.81
CA SER A 334 -31.49 6.45 -20.64
C SER A 334 -31.01 6.42 -22.11
N GLY A 335 -29.70 6.52 -22.32
CA GLY A 335 -29.08 6.47 -23.65
C GLY A 335 -29.10 7.79 -24.42
N ARG A 336 -29.63 8.88 -23.86
CA ARG A 336 -29.78 10.17 -24.55
C ARG A 336 -29.08 11.28 -23.78
N MET A 337 -28.47 12.20 -24.53
CA MET A 337 -27.93 13.44 -23.95
C MET A 337 -29.08 14.36 -23.56
N THR A 338 -29.19 14.68 -22.28
CA THR A 338 -30.24 15.52 -21.71
C THR A 338 -29.79 16.96 -21.51
N GLU A 339 -28.49 17.17 -21.28
CA GLU A 339 -27.93 18.49 -21.02
C GLU A 339 -26.52 18.61 -21.62
N LYS A 340 -26.18 19.83 -22.04
CA LYS A 340 -24.82 20.21 -22.45
C LYS A 340 -24.58 21.68 -22.13
N GLY A 341 -23.36 22.03 -21.75
CA GLY A 341 -23.00 23.42 -21.49
C GLY A 341 -21.50 23.63 -21.37
N LEU A 342 -21.11 24.90 -21.29
CA LEU A 342 -19.74 25.31 -21.01
C LEU A 342 -19.55 25.45 -19.49
N SER A 343 -18.40 25.04 -18.99
CA SER A 343 -18.03 25.16 -17.58
C SER A 343 -16.51 25.04 -17.42
N THR A 344 -15.95 25.71 -16.42
CA THR A 344 -14.60 25.41 -15.93
C THR A 344 -14.60 24.02 -15.27
N LEU A 345 -13.44 23.40 -15.08
CA LEU A 345 -13.39 22.10 -14.39
C LEU A 345 -13.74 22.24 -12.90
N GLU A 346 -13.45 23.40 -12.31
CA GLU A 346 -13.77 23.76 -10.93
C GLU A 346 -15.28 23.86 -10.72
N ASP A 347 -15.99 24.60 -11.59
CA ASP A 347 -17.44 24.74 -11.53
C ASP A 347 -18.14 23.41 -11.81
N PHE A 348 -17.57 22.60 -12.70
CA PHE A 348 -18.06 21.25 -12.99
C PHE A 348 -18.11 20.36 -11.73
N GLN A 349 -17.27 20.58 -10.72
CA GLN A 349 -17.29 19.76 -9.50
C GLN A 349 -18.65 19.85 -8.77
N ALA A 350 -19.27 21.03 -8.73
CA ALA A 350 -20.58 21.19 -8.08
C ALA A 350 -21.70 20.48 -8.88
N LEU A 351 -21.65 20.55 -10.21
CA LEU A 351 -22.56 19.82 -11.09
C LEU A 351 -22.38 18.31 -10.94
N PHE A 352 -21.13 17.85 -10.90
CA PHE A 352 -20.76 16.45 -10.70
C PHE A 352 -21.27 15.89 -9.37
N GLU A 353 -21.04 16.62 -8.26
CA GLU A 353 -21.56 16.22 -6.93
C GLU A 353 -23.10 16.14 -6.91
N THR A 354 -23.77 17.10 -7.53
CA THR A 354 -25.23 17.13 -7.64
C THR A 354 -25.74 15.95 -8.45
N TYR A 355 -25.11 15.66 -9.60
CA TYR A 355 -25.44 14.52 -10.44
C TYR A 355 -25.31 13.21 -9.67
N LEU A 356 -24.19 12.99 -8.96
CA LEU A 356 -23.98 11.77 -8.18
C LEU A 356 -25.01 11.63 -7.05
N LYS A 357 -25.28 12.70 -6.31
CA LYS A 357 -26.28 12.66 -5.22
C LYS A 357 -27.66 12.24 -5.70
N ASN A 358 -28.06 12.68 -6.90
CA ASN A 358 -29.37 12.40 -7.46
C ASN A 358 -29.47 11.01 -8.13
N ASN A 359 -28.35 10.42 -8.54
CA ASN A 359 -28.32 9.22 -9.37
C ASN A 359 -27.70 7.98 -8.70
N VAL A 360 -26.83 8.13 -7.69
CA VAL A 360 -26.20 6.98 -6.98
C VAL A 360 -27.24 6.12 -6.25
N VAL A 361 -28.36 6.70 -5.80
CA VAL A 361 -29.48 5.96 -5.18
C VAL A 361 -30.22 5.06 -6.18
N LYS A 362 -30.11 5.32 -7.49
CA LYS A 362 -30.80 4.55 -8.55
C LYS A 362 -29.94 3.45 -9.17
N MET A 363 -28.63 3.48 -8.93
CA MET A 363 -27.63 2.64 -9.63
C MET A 363 -27.09 1.49 -8.77
N THR A 364 -27.58 1.33 -7.54
CA THR A 364 -27.36 0.09 -6.79
C THR A 364 -28.14 -1.02 -7.50
N PRO A 365 -27.54 -2.19 -7.77
CA PRO A 365 -28.28 -3.31 -8.34
C PRO A 365 -29.52 -3.56 -7.48
N LYS A 366 -30.71 -3.60 -8.08
CA LYS A 366 -31.87 -4.17 -7.40
C LYS A 366 -31.47 -5.60 -7.00
N LYS A 367 -31.48 -5.86 -5.70
CA LYS A 367 -31.22 -7.19 -5.13
C LYS A 367 -32.12 -8.25 -5.76
#